data_AF-A0A964K1V9-F1
#
_entry.id   AF-A0A964K1V9-F1
#
_cell.length_a   1.000
_cell.length_b   1.000
_cell.length_c   1.000
_cell.angle_alpha   90.00
_cell.angle_beta   90.00
_cell.angle_gamma   90.00
#
_symmetry.space_group_name_H-M   'P 1'
#
loop_
_entity.id
_entity.type
_entity.pdbx_description
1 polymer ?
#
loop_
_entity_poly.entity_id
_entity_poly.type
_entity_poly.pdbx_seq_one_letter_code
_entity_poly.pdbx_strand_id
1 'polypeptide(L)' 'MNIEHHDLAHEFPEHREKIHSLKMGSTHFSKLFEVYHTATKEVKHLEGEGMSVTAQKKTRALLKDQLCAIIIA' A
#
# COMPACT_ATOMS: atom_id res chain seq x y z
N MET A 1 10.74 0.34 -15.23
CA MET A 1 10.75 1.72 -14.70
C MET A 1 10.33 1.64 -13.25
N ASN A 2 11.25 1.98 -12.35
CA ASN A 2 11.12 1.87 -10.90
C ASN A 2 9.95 2.74 -10.43
N ILE A 3 8.90 2.10 -9.93
CA ILE A 3 7.77 2.77 -9.29
C ILE A 3 8.34 3.55 -8.11
N GLU A 4 8.35 4.87 -8.23
CA GLU A 4 8.87 5.80 -7.23
C GLU A 4 8.07 5.66 -5.94
N HIS A 5 8.57 4.79 -5.07
CA HIS A 5 8.55 4.74 -3.60
C HIS A 5 7.64 5.75 -2.86
N HIS A 6 6.35 5.79 -3.17
CA HIS A 6 5.30 6.24 -2.24
C HIS A 6 4.60 5.03 -1.64
N ASP A 7 5.42 4.10 -1.18
CA ASP A 7 4.96 2.86 -0.57
C ASP A 7 5.34 2.82 0.89
N LEU A 8 4.57 2.05 1.64
CA LEU A 8 4.67 1.79 3.08
C LEU A 8 6.09 1.86 3.68
N ALA A 9 7.11 1.44 2.94
CA ALA A 9 8.52 1.57 3.28
C ALA A 9 9.01 3.01 3.57
N HIS A 10 8.37 4.04 3.01
CA HIS A 10 8.66 5.45 3.28
C HIS A 10 7.88 5.98 4.49
N GLU A 11 6.67 5.45 4.74
CA GLU A 11 5.88 5.77 5.94
C GLU A 11 6.40 5.03 7.19
N PHE A 12 7.02 3.85 7.01
CA PHE A 12 7.60 3.03 8.08
C PHE A 12 9.08 2.76 7.79
N PRO A 13 9.95 3.78 7.92
CA PRO A 13 11.38 3.61 7.70
C PRO A 13 12.02 2.61 8.67
N GLU A 14 11.46 2.45 9.87
CA GLU A 14 11.90 1.46 10.87
C GLU A 14 11.64 0.01 10.44
N HIS A 15 10.61 -0.22 9.61
CA HIS A 15 10.23 -1.56 9.16
C HIS A 15 10.65 -1.84 7.71
N ARG A 16 11.48 -0.98 7.11
CA ARG A 16 11.85 -1.07 5.70
C ARG A 16 12.49 -2.40 5.33
N GLU A 17 13.40 -2.91 6.16
CA GLU A 17 14.03 -4.22 5.94
C GLU A 17 13.01 -5.36 6.05
N LYS A 18 12.13 -5.32 7.06
CA LYS A 18 11.10 -6.35 7.27
C LYS A 18 10.12 -6.37 6.09
N ILE A 19 9.69 -5.19 5.62
CA ILE A 19 8.87 -5.02 4.40
C ILE A 19 9.58 -5.62 3.18
N HIS A 20 10.87 -5.38 3.01
CA HIS A 20 11.62 -5.89 1.86
C HIS A 20 11.73 -7.43 1.89
N SER A 21 12.03 -8.01 3.06
CA SER A 21 12.03 -9.46 3.27
C SER A 21 10.66 -10.08 3.07
N LEU A 22 9.59 -9.46 3.59
CA LEU A 22 8.21 -9.90 3.40
C LEU A 22 7.77 -9.80 1.94
N LYS A 23 8.18 -8.75 1.22
CA LYS A 23 7.87 -8.60 -0.21
C LYS A 23 8.52 -9.70 -1.05
N MET A 24 9.76 -10.07 -0.72
CA MET A 24 10.47 -11.14 -1.42
C MET A 24 10.02 -12.55 -1.01
N GLY A 25 9.69 -12.76 0.27
CA GLY A 25 9.38 -14.08 0.81
C GLY A 25 7.89 -14.39 1.00
N SER A 26 7.02 -13.38 0.99
CA SER A 26 5.61 -13.52 1.36
C SER A 26 4.69 -13.05 0.23
N THR A 27 4.12 -14.02 -0.49
CA THR A 27 3.13 -13.79 -1.56
C THR A 27 1.92 -12.99 -1.06
N HIS A 28 1.53 -13.19 0.20
CA HIS A 28 0.41 -12.47 0.81
C HIS A 28 0.71 -10.98 0.94
N PHE A 29 1.92 -10.62 1.39
CA PHE A 29 2.36 -9.23 1.51
C PHE A 29 2.46 -8.57 0.13
N SER A 30 3.09 -9.23 -0.84
CA SER A 30 3.24 -8.69 -2.21
C SER A 30 1.88 -8.39 -2.86
N LYS A 31 0.89 -9.27 -2.73
CA LYS A 31 -0.47 -9.02 -3.24
C LYS A 31 -1.13 -7.83 -2.56
N LEU A 32 -1.11 -7.75 -1.23
CA LEU A 32 -1.72 -6.64 -0.49
C LEU A 32 -1.07 -5.30 -0.86
N PHE A 33 0.25 -5.31 -1.02
CA PHE A 33 1.03 -4.14 -1.41
C PHE A 33 0.66 -3.66 -2.82
N GLU A 34 0.55 -4.57 -3.80
CA GLU A 34 0.08 -4.22 -5.15
C GLU A 34 -1.34 -3.65 -5.15
N VAL A 35 -2.25 -4.23 -4.36
CA VAL A 35 -3.64 -3.75 -4.25
C VAL A 35 -3.67 -2.36 -3.60
N TYR A 36 -2.90 -2.12 -2.54
CA TYR A 36 -2.78 -0.82 -1.90
C TYR A 36 -2.24 0.25 -2.86
N HIS A 37 -1.19 -0.09 -3.59
CA HIS A 37 -0.56 0.81 -4.55
C HIS A 37 -1.52 1.16 -5.70
N THR A 38 -2.23 0.15 -6.22
CA THR A 38 -3.26 0.33 -7.26
C THR A 38 -4.39 1.22 -6.74
N ALA A 39 -4.95 0.91 -5.57
CA ALA A 39 -6.02 1.70 -4.96
C ALA A 39 -5.60 3.16 -4.72
N THR A 40 -4.38 3.42 -4.26
CA THR A 40 -3.87 4.77 -4.05
C THR A 40 -3.74 5.54 -5.35
N LYS A 41 -3.24 4.89 -6.41
CA LYS A 41 -3.10 5.49 -7.73
C LYS A 41 -4.47 5.79 -8.35
N GLU A 42 -5.42 4.87 -8.17
CA GLU A 42 -6.80 4.99 -8.63
C GLU A 42 -7.54 6.10 -7.89
N VAL A 43 -7.37 6.22 -6.56
CA VAL A 43 -7.86 7.36 -5.77
C VAL A 43 -7.36 8.67 -6.34
N LYS A 44 -6.05 8.78 -6.58
CA LYS A 44 -5.45 10.02 -7.08
C LYS A 44 -5.97 10.40 -8.47
N HIS A 45 -6.20 9.39 -9.32
CA HIS A 45 -6.79 9.56 -10.65
C HIS A 45 -8.24 10.04 -10.54
N LEU A 46 -9.06 9.33 -9.76
CA LEU A 46 -10.48 9.64 -9.55
C LEU A 46 -10.70 10.98 -8.85
N GLU A 47 -9.84 11.36 -7.88
CA GLU A 47 -9.86 12.70 -7.27
C GLU A 47 -9.57 13.79 -8.31
N GLY A 48 -8.67 13.53 -9.27
CA GLY A 48 -8.39 14.45 -10.38
C GLY A 48 -9.55 14.60 -11.35
N GLU A 49 -10.33 13.54 -11.58
CA GLU A 49 -11.57 13.57 -12.36
C GLU A 49 -12.79 14.11 -11.59
N GLY A 50 -12.63 14.46 -10.31
CA GLY A 50 -13.72 14.96 -9.46
C GLY A 50 -14.71 13.86 -9.02
N MET A 51 -14.33 12.59 -9.12
CA MET A 51 -15.15 11.47 -8.65
C MET A 51 -15.01 11.25 -7.14
N SER A 52 -16.06 10.68 -6.52
CA SER A 52 -16.06 10.39 -5.09
C SER A 52 -15.19 9.17 -4.78
N VAL A 53 -14.05 9.40 -4.13
CA VAL A 53 -13.08 8.36 -3.73
C VAL A 53 -13.29 7.85 -2.30
N THR A 54 -14.47 8.08 -1.73
CA THR A 54 -14.79 7.70 -0.34
C THR A 54 -14.65 6.18 -0.13
N ALA A 55 -15.07 5.38 -1.10
CA ALA A 55 -14.91 3.92 -1.05
C ALA A 55 -13.43 3.49 -1.08
N GLN A 56 -12.66 4.03 -2.03
CA GLN A 56 -11.24 3.68 -2.15
C GLN A 56 -10.41 4.22 -0.98
N LYS A 57 -10.76 5.36 -0.37
CA LYS A 57 -10.14 5.84 0.90
C LYS A 57 -10.36 4.84 2.04
N LYS A 58 -11.56 4.24 2.15
CA LYS A 58 -11.84 3.14 3.08
C LYS A 58 -10.98 1.92 2.79
N THR A 59 -10.92 1.50 1.52
CA THR A 59 -10.09 0.36 1.09
C THR A 59 -8.61 0.60 1.39
N ARG A 60 -8.10 1.81 1.13
CA ARG A 60 -6.73 2.20 1.46
C ARG A 60 -6.44 2.06 2.96
N ALA A 61 -7.38 2.47 3.83
CA ALA A 61 -7.22 2.34 5.27
C ALA A 61 -7.18 0.86 5.71
N LEU A 62 -8.09 0.03 5.20
CA LEU A 62 -8.13 -1.41 5.50
C LEU A 62 -6.89 -2.15 5.00
N LEU A 63 -6.39 -1.80 3.81
CA LEU A 63 -5.16 -2.38 3.26
C LEU A 63 -3.94 -1.94 4.07
N LYS A 64 -3.90 -0.67 4.50
CA LYS A 64 -2.85 -0.18 5.38
C LYS A 64 -2.84 -0.93 6.72
N ASP A 65 -4.01 -1.16 7.30
CA ASP A 65 -4.17 -1.90 8.56
C ASP A 65 -3.67 -3.35 8.43
N GLN A 66 -4.07 -4.04 7.36
CA GLN A 66 -3.58 -5.40 7.06
C GLN A 66 -2.07 -5.45 6.84
N LEU A 67 -1.52 -4.50 6.08
CA LEU A 67 -0.08 -4.41 5.87
C LEU A 67 0.66 -4.17 7.20
N CYS A 68 0.12 -3.28 8.05
CA CYS A 68 0.67 -2.99 9.37
C CYS A 68 0.64 -4.24 10.26
N ALA A 69 -0.48 -4.97 10.28
CA ALA A 69 -0.62 -6.22 11.04
C ALA A 69 0.44 -7.26 10.64
N ILE A 70 0.76 -7.39 9.35
CA ILE A 70 1.79 -8.34 8.87
C ILE A 70 3.21 -7.88 9.25
N ILE A 71 3.44 -6.58 9.32
CA ILE A 71 4.74 -6.01 9.67
C ILE A 71 5.00 -6.09 11.18
N ILE A 72 3.97 -5.87 11.99
CA ILE A 72 4.05 -5.90 13.45
C ILE A 72 3.98 -7.34 13.99
N ALA A 73 3.39 -8.28 13.24
CA ALA A 73 3.43 -9.72 13.53
C ALA A 73 4.86 -10.29 13.51
#